data_AF-A0A535RV92-F1
#
_entry.id   AF-A0A535RV92-F1
#
_cell.length_a   1.000
_cell.length_b   1.000
_cell.length_c   1.000
_cell.angle_alpha   90.00
_cell.angle_beta   90.00
_cell.angle_gamma   90.00
#
_symmetry.space_group_name_H-M   'P 1'
#
loop_
_entity.id
_entity.type
_entity.pdbx_description
1 polymer ?
#
loop_
_entity_poly.entity_id
_entity_poly.type
_entity_poly.pdbx_seq_one_letter_code
_entity_poly.pdbx_strand_id
1 'polypeptide(L)'
;MFTAIWLDEAGTIAAGQRCTRHYSAVFARGLKGPSWRVIQRKSCKAAERQSLLLPLLLRFLLLTLFPADPVVIHAPYLINIASPDELIWEKSIVLLSSMLQRGAQLGAKSVVFHTGSHRGTGVEAGLARIAEALARMLPETPPEVMLLLENDVGGGGSLGHSFEQLGTVLHLFPQYATRLGICIDTAHLWGAGHDISSATSTLQVLQQCDDAFGLERLKVIHLNDTKMALGSHRDAHARIGEGIIPEEGLHTLLRDPRLQHAAVLLETPIKTGADDKEDWEHDAQQLLLAKKLMGL
;
A
#
# COMPACT_ATOMS: atom_id res chain seq x y z
N MET A 1 -18.10 12.94 1.44
CA MET A 1 -18.66 11.59 1.22
C MET A 1 -17.58 10.72 0.58
N PHE A 2 -16.99 9.82 1.37
CA PHE A 2 -15.85 8.97 0.99
C PHE A 2 -16.25 7.50 1.09
N THR A 3 -16.65 6.91 -0.03
CA THR A 3 -17.14 5.53 -0.08
C THR A 3 -15.95 4.56 -0.15
N ALA A 4 -15.80 3.70 0.84
CA ALA A 4 -15.03 2.46 0.65
C ALA A 4 -16.01 1.42 0.09
N ILE A 5 -15.59 0.68 -0.93
CA ILE A 5 -16.46 -0.29 -1.60
C ILE A 5 -15.94 -1.68 -1.30
N TRP A 6 -16.72 -2.39 -0.48
CA TRP A 6 -16.43 -3.74 -0.05
C TRP A 6 -16.68 -4.71 -1.19
N LEU A 7 -15.72 -5.59 -1.44
CA LEU A 7 -15.83 -6.64 -2.44
C LEU A 7 -15.72 -7.99 -1.74
N ASP A 8 -16.80 -8.77 -1.81
CA ASP A 8 -16.72 -10.21 -1.60
C ASP A 8 -16.03 -10.89 -2.80
N GLU A 9 -15.86 -12.20 -2.74
CA GLU A 9 -15.16 -12.93 -3.80
C GLU A 9 -15.91 -12.95 -5.15
N ALA A 10 -17.16 -12.48 -5.21
CA ALA A 10 -17.97 -12.35 -6.44
C ALA A 10 -18.29 -10.89 -6.85
N GLY A 11 -17.85 -9.90 -6.07
CA GLY A 11 -18.04 -8.46 -6.36
C GLY A 11 -19.38 -7.87 -5.88
N THR A 12 -20.05 -8.49 -4.91
CA THR A 12 -21.33 -7.98 -4.38
C THR A 12 -21.12 -6.95 -3.27
N ILE A 13 -21.96 -5.89 -3.25
CA ILE A 13 -21.95 -4.86 -2.21
C ILE A 13 -22.69 -5.38 -0.97
N ALA A 14 -21.96 -5.73 0.09
CA ALA A 14 -22.54 -6.10 1.37
C ALA A 14 -22.71 -4.88 2.30
N ALA A 15 -23.94 -4.65 2.77
CA ALA A 15 -24.24 -3.63 3.77
C ALA A 15 -24.49 -4.26 5.15
N GLY A 16 -23.59 -4.02 6.12
CA GLY A 16 -23.95 -3.96 7.53
C GLY A 16 -24.03 -5.25 8.37
N GLN A 17 -23.26 -6.33 8.08
CA GLN A 17 -23.18 -7.49 8.99
C GLN A 17 -21.75 -7.99 9.25
N ARG A 18 -21.53 -8.56 10.44
CA ARG A 18 -20.21 -8.97 10.97
C ARG A 18 -19.74 -10.31 10.34
N CYS A 19 -18.50 -10.37 9.85
CA CYS A 19 -17.88 -11.59 9.32
C CYS A 19 -16.34 -11.64 9.55
N THR A 20 -15.67 -12.73 9.13
CA THR A 20 -14.48 -13.27 9.82
C THR A 20 -13.15 -13.33 9.04
N ARG A 21 -13.01 -12.89 7.78
CA ARG A 21 -11.74 -12.91 7.01
C ARG A 21 -11.48 -11.66 6.16
N HIS A 22 -10.26 -11.13 6.15
CA HIS A 22 -9.95 -9.76 5.70
C HIS A 22 -9.70 -9.58 4.19
N TYR A 23 -10.32 -8.55 3.60
CA TYR A 23 -10.00 -7.98 2.28
C TYR A 23 -10.09 -6.45 2.34
N SER A 24 -9.17 -5.73 1.68
CA SER A 24 -9.10 -4.26 1.70
C SER A 24 -8.84 -3.69 0.30
N ALA A 25 -9.73 -2.83 -0.19
CA ALA A 25 -9.59 -2.13 -1.48
C ALA A 25 -9.70 -0.62 -1.25
N VAL A 26 -8.81 0.18 -1.85
CA VAL A 26 -8.67 1.62 -1.59
C VAL A 26 -8.96 2.42 -2.87
N PHE A 27 -9.87 3.40 -2.80
CA PHE A 27 -10.50 3.97 -4.01
C PHE A 27 -10.10 5.41 -4.36
N ALA A 28 -9.30 5.54 -5.44
CA ALA A 28 -8.82 6.68 -6.23
C ALA A 28 -9.54 8.03 -6.36
N ARG A 29 -10.37 8.56 -5.46
CA ARG A 29 -11.21 9.76 -5.77
C ARG A 29 -10.48 11.11 -5.96
N GLY A 30 -9.69 11.23 -7.03
CA GLY A 30 -9.14 12.47 -7.56
C GLY A 30 -10.21 13.29 -8.27
N LEU A 31 -10.36 14.54 -7.85
CA LEU A 31 -11.07 15.56 -8.63
C LEU A 31 -10.12 16.06 -9.73
N LYS A 32 -10.64 16.29 -10.94
CA LYS A 32 -9.84 16.70 -12.10
C LYS A 32 -9.05 17.98 -11.83
N GLY A 33 -7.73 17.85 -11.76
CA GLY A 33 -6.74 18.92 -11.65
C GLY A 33 -5.35 18.33 -11.94
N PRO A 34 -4.34 19.16 -12.26
CA PRO A 34 -2.98 18.67 -12.47
C PRO A 34 -2.37 18.23 -11.13
N SER A 35 -1.78 17.02 -11.15
CA SER A 35 -1.06 16.33 -10.06
C SER A 35 -1.82 16.08 -8.75
N TRP A 36 -1.48 14.93 -8.13
CA TRP A 36 -1.80 14.52 -6.76
C TRP A 36 -3.22 14.09 -6.40
N ARG A 37 -3.31 13.00 -5.63
CA ARG A 37 -4.57 12.34 -5.23
C ARG A 37 -4.35 11.69 -3.86
N VAL A 38 -5.23 12.00 -2.89
CA VAL A 38 -5.14 11.58 -1.48
C VAL A 38 -6.43 10.86 -1.04
N ILE A 39 -6.34 9.79 -0.25
CA ILE A 39 -7.47 8.90 0.13
C ILE A 39 -7.21 8.22 1.47
N GLN A 40 -8.24 7.87 2.23
CA GLN A 40 -8.08 7.00 3.41
C GLN A 40 -8.45 5.54 3.11
N ARG A 41 -7.56 4.60 3.48
CA ARG A 41 -7.80 3.15 3.49
C ARG A 41 -8.81 2.78 4.57
N LYS A 42 -9.63 1.78 4.27
CA LYS A 42 -10.48 1.09 5.25
C LYS A 42 -10.32 -0.40 5.05
N SER A 43 -10.21 -1.14 6.14
CA SER A 43 -10.13 -2.61 6.13
C SER A 43 -11.52 -3.20 6.35
N CYS A 44 -11.79 -4.36 5.73
CA CYS A 44 -13.05 -5.09 5.95
C CYS A 44 -12.82 -6.59 6.04
N LYS A 45 -13.90 -7.32 6.35
CA LYS A 45 -13.95 -8.78 6.34
C LYS A 45 -15.10 -9.27 5.46
N ALA A 46 -14.84 -10.13 4.47
CA ALA A 46 -15.83 -10.64 3.52
C ALA A 46 -15.98 -12.18 3.58
N ALA A 47 -17.04 -12.71 2.95
CA ALA A 47 -17.42 -14.13 2.94
C ALA A 47 -17.90 -14.57 1.53
N GLU A 48 -17.91 -15.89 1.27
CA GLU A 48 -18.11 -16.48 -0.06
C GLU A 48 -19.56 -16.52 -0.58
N ARG A 49 -19.74 -16.30 -1.90
CA ARG A 49 -20.52 -17.16 -2.83
C ARG A 49 -20.30 -16.75 -4.30
N GLN A 50 -20.26 -17.72 -5.21
CA GLN A 50 -19.90 -17.51 -6.63
C GLN A 50 -21.04 -16.91 -7.49
N SER A 51 -20.69 -15.97 -8.39
CA SER A 51 -21.49 -15.58 -9.57
C SER A 51 -20.60 -14.91 -10.63
N LEU A 52 -20.77 -15.25 -11.91
CA LEU A 52 -19.86 -14.86 -13.01
C LEU A 52 -20.31 -13.62 -13.82
N LEU A 53 -21.44 -12.99 -13.48
CA LEU A 53 -22.06 -11.92 -14.30
C LEU A 53 -21.82 -10.48 -13.79
N LEU A 54 -21.20 -10.33 -12.62
CA LEU A 54 -21.14 -9.04 -11.89
C LEU A 54 -19.98 -8.07 -12.25
N PRO A 55 -18.78 -8.47 -12.75
CA PRO A 55 -17.62 -7.57 -12.84
C PRO A 55 -17.81 -6.33 -13.74
N LEU A 56 -18.44 -6.50 -14.90
CA LEU A 56 -18.62 -5.40 -15.87
C LEU A 56 -19.60 -4.34 -15.35
N LEU A 57 -20.68 -4.77 -14.71
CA LEU A 57 -21.69 -3.90 -14.11
C LEU A 57 -21.11 -3.15 -12.90
N LEU A 58 -20.35 -3.84 -12.05
CA LEU A 58 -19.62 -3.25 -10.94
C LEU A 58 -18.58 -2.22 -11.42
N ARG A 59 -17.76 -2.55 -12.42
CA ARG A 59 -16.77 -1.63 -13.02
C ARG A 59 -17.44 -0.39 -13.62
N PHE A 60 -18.57 -0.57 -14.31
CA PHE A 60 -19.35 0.54 -14.85
C PHE A 60 -19.91 1.42 -13.72
N LEU A 61 -20.51 0.83 -12.69
CA LEU A 61 -21.09 1.53 -11.55
C LEU A 61 -20.02 2.30 -10.74
N LEU A 62 -18.86 1.67 -10.51
CA LEU A 62 -17.69 2.28 -9.88
C LEU A 62 -17.24 3.52 -10.65
N LEU A 63 -16.89 3.37 -11.93
CA LEU A 63 -16.30 4.44 -12.73
C LEU A 63 -17.30 5.56 -13.06
N THR A 64 -18.61 5.29 -13.07
CA THR A 64 -19.64 6.31 -13.34
C THR A 64 -20.14 7.04 -12.10
N LEU A 65 -20.32 6.36 -10.96
CA LEU A 65 -20.78 7.01 -9.72
C LEU A 65 -19.63 7.60 -8.89
N PHE A 66 -18.44 7.00 -8.98
CA PHE A 66 -17.26 7.39 -8.21
C PHE A 66 -16.02 7.41 -9.11
N PRO A 67 -15.81 8.47 -9.92
CA PRO A 67 -14.62 8.61 -10.74
C PRO A 67 -13.39 8.66 -9.82
N ALA A 68 -12.76 7.49 -9.70
CA ALA A 68 -11.69 7.19 -8.79
C ALA A 68 -10.56 6.51 -9.60
N ASP A 69 -9.43 7.18 -9.69
CA ASP A 69 -8.23 6.82 -10.43
C ASP A 69 -7.02 7.47 -9.69
N PRO A 70 -5.89 6.80 -9.50
CA PRO A 70 -5.66 5.37 -9.72
C PRO A 70 -6.34 4.53 -8.62
N VAL A 71 -7.15 3.53 -8.96
CA VAL A 71 -7.58 2.55 -7.93
C VAL A 71 -6.36 1.72 -7.51
N VAL A 72 -6.13 1.60 -6.20
CA VAL A 72 -5.02 0.84 -5.61
C VAL A 72 -5.59 -0.22 -4.67
N ILE A 73 -5.15 -1.45 -4.85
CA ILE A 73 -5.56 -2.58 -4.01
C ILE A 73 -4.44 -2.88 -3.03
N HIS A 74 -4.77 -3.17 -1.77
CA HIS A 74 -3.79 -3.65 -0.80
C HIS A 74 -4.01 -5.15 -0.59
N ALA A 75 -2.98 -5.96 -0.83
CA ALA A 75 -3.06 -7.40 -0.66
C ALA A 75 -3.15 -7.75 0.85
N PRO A 76 -3.84 -8.85 1.25
CA PRO A 76 -4.00 -9.17 2.67
C PRO A 76 -2.68 -9.48 3.39
N TYR A 77 -2.53 -9.00 4.64
CA TYR A 77 -1.41 -9.29 5.57
C TYR A 77 -1.13 -10.79 5.83
N LEU A 78 -2.00 -11.69 5.38
CA LEU A 78 -1.77 -13.14 5.45
C LEU A 78 -0.75 -13.65 4.42
N ILE A 79 -0.44 -12.85 3.40
CA ILE A 79 0.54 -13.16 2.35
C ILE A 79 1.95 -13.05 2.95
N ASN A 80 2.75 -14.09 2.76
CA ASN A 80 4.17 -14.10 3.04
C ASN A 80 4.93 -14.86 1.95
N ILE A 81 5.34 -14.16 0.88
CA ILE A 81 6.15 -14.76 -0.19
C ILE A 81 7.64 -14.88 0.18
N ALA A 82 8.05 -14.44 1.38
CA ALA A 82 9.34 -14.76 2.00
C ALA A 82 9.28 -16.01 2.90
N SER A 83 8.12 -16.69 2.99
CA SER A 83 7.92 -17.79 3.94
C SER A 83 8.85 -18.98 3.69
N PRO A 84 9.53 -19.51 4.73
CA PRO A 84 10.22 -20.80 4.65
C PRO A 84 9.27 -21.99 4.79
N ASP A 85 8.04 -21.78 5.28
CA ASP A 85 6.97 -22.78 5.20
C ASP A 85 6.39 -22.77 3.78
N GLU A 86 6.51 -23.92 3.11
CA GLU A 86 6.12 -24.11 1.71
C GLU A 86 4.61 -23.98 1.47
N LEU A 87 3.79 -24.45 2.41
CA LEU A 87 2.34 -24.37 2.30
C LEU A 87 1.84 -22.92 2.42
N ILE A 88 2.48 -22.11 3.26
CA ILE A 88 2.22 -20.67 3.37
C ILE A 88 2.72 -19.95 2.10
N TRP A 89 3.91 -20.31 1.60
CA TRP A 89 4.51 -19.68 0.42
C TRP A 89 3.68 -19.90 -0.86
N GLU A 90 3.33 -21.16 -1.15
CA GLU A 90 2.44 -21.52 -2.27
C GLU A 90 1.09 -20.79 -2.21
N LYS A 91 0.44 -20.79 -1.04
CA LYS A 91 -0.83 -20.06 -0.84
C LYS A 91 -0.67 -18.55 -0.99
N SER A 92 0.47 -18.00 -0.62
CA SER A 92 0.79 -16.58 -0.76
C SER A 92 0.94 -16.18 -2.23
N ILE A 93 1.63 -17.00 -3.03
CA ILE A 93 1.75 -16.81 -4.49
C ILE A 93 0.37 -16.85 -5.16
N VAL A 94 -0.44 -17.89 -4.86
CA VAL A 94 -1.78 -18.04 -5.44
C VAL A 94 -2.68 -16.85 -5.06
N LEU A 95 -2.69 -16.46 -3.79
CA LEU A 95 -3.51 -15.34 -3.32
C LEU A 95 -3.06 -14.01 -3.94
N LEU A 96 -1.77 -13.70 -3.94
CA LEU A 96 -1.24 -12.45 -4.52
C LEU A 96 -1.48 -12.38 -6.04
N SER A 97 -1.35 -13.51 -6.76
CA SER A 97 -1.68 -13.61 -8.18
C SER A 97 -3.16 -13.32 -8.43
N SER A 98 -4.05 -13.85 -7.57
CA SER A 98 -5.48 -13.56 -7.64
C SER A 98 -5.81 -12.09 -7.37
N MET A 99 -5.03 -11.39 -6.54
CA MET A 99 -5.20 -9.95 -6.31
C MET A 99 -4.87 -9.13 -7.57
N LEU A 100 -3.84 -9.50 -8.33
CA LEU A 100 -3.52 -8.87 -9.62
C LEU A 100 -4.60 -9.15 -10.67
N GLN A 101 -5.12 -10.39 -10.75
CA GLN A 101 -6.23 -10.76 -11.63
C GLN A 101 -7.51 -9.99 -11.30
N ARG A 102 -7.89 -9.89 -10.02
CA ARG A 102 -9.03 -9.08 -9.56
C ARG A 102 -8.79 -7.59 -9.81
N GLY A 103 -7.55 -7.11 -9.64
CA GLY A 103 -7.15 -5.74 -9.97
C GLY A 103 -7.44 -5.36 -11.41
N ALA A 104 -7.09 -6.22 -12.37
CA ALA A 104 -7.36 -6.00 -13.78
C ALA A 104 -8.88 -5.89 -14.08
N GLN A 105 -9.68 -6.79 -13.50
CA GLN A 105 -11.14 -6.78 -13.63
C GLN A 105 -11.77 -5.48 -13.08
N LEU A 106 -11.22 -4.94 -11.98
CA LEU A 106 -11.67 -3.71 -11.33
C LEU A 106 -11.10 -2.44 -11.96
N GLY A 107 -10.10 -2.55 -12.86
CA GLY A 107 -9.38 -1.40 -13.42
C GLY A 107 -8.39 -0.74 -12.45
N ALA A 108 -7.91 -1.48 -11.44
CA ALA A 108 -6.84 -1.04 -10.55
C ALA A 108 -5.54 -0.79 -11.34
N LYS A 109 -4.79 0.23 -10.92
CA LYS A 109 -3.46 0.51 -11.48
C LYS A 109 -2.36 -0.29 -10.78
N SER A 110 -2.56 -0.60 -9.50
CA SER A 110 -1.60 -1.37 -8.73
C SER A 110 -2.21 -2.22 -7.62
N VAL A 111 -1.45 -3.26 -7.24
CA VAL A 111 -1.61 -4.02 -6.00
C VAL A 111 -0.37 -3.78 -5.16
N VAL A 112 -0.54 -3.23 -3.95
CA VAL A 112 0.49 -3.08 -2.92
C VAL A 112 0.51 -4.31 -2.02
N PHE A 113 1.68 -4.76 -1.59
CA PHE A 113 1.83 -5.83 -0.60
C PHE A 113 3.12 -5.70 0.21
N HIS A 114 3.11 -6.18 1.46
CA HIS A 114 4.32 -6.37 2.26
C HIS A 114 5.11 -7.57 1.72
N THR A 115 6.42 -7.42 1.57
CA THR A 115 7.26 -8.45 0.95
C THR A 115 7.25 -9.79 1.71
N GLY A 116 7.08 -9.73 3.03
CA GLY A 116 6.92 -10.88 3.91
C GLY A 116 7.93 -10.91 5.07
N SER A 117 8.00 -12.04 5.76
CA SER A 117 8.97 -12.32 6.82
C SER A 117 9.66 -13.65 6.59
N HIS A 118 10.99 -13.64 6.75
CA HIS A 118 11.84 -14.83 6.64
C HIS A 118 11.72 -15.77 7.86
N ARG A 119 10.93 -15.42 8.89
CA ARG A 119 10.63 -16.28 10.07
C ARG A 119 11.87 -16.89 10.75
N GLY A 120 13.01 -16.21 10.71
CA GLY A 120 14.28 -16.67 11.30
C GLY A 120 15.27 -17.36 10.36
N THR A 121 14.96 -17.64 9.08
CA THR A 121 15.91 -18.28 8.14
C THR A 121 17.00 -17.37 7.55
N GLY A 122 17.02 -16.08 7.92
CA GLY A 122 17.96 -15.08 7.42
C GLY A 122 17.42 -14.25 6.25
N VAL A 123 17.99 -13.04 6.10
CA VAL A 123 17.57 -12.06 5.08
C VAL A 123 17.79 -12.61 3.67
N GLU A 124 18.97 -13.15 3.37
CA GLU A 124 19.31 -13.69 2.04
C GLU A 124 18.34 -14.78 1.58
N ALA A 125 18.02 -15.73 2.47
CA ALA A 125 17.08 -16.82 2.18
C ALA A 125 15.66 -16.30 1.91
N GLY A 126 15.19 -15.31 2.67
CA GLY A 126 13.87 -14.71 2.45
C GLY A 126 13.80 -13.84 1.18
N LEU A 127 14.86 -13.10 0.84
CA LEU A 127 14.95 -12.35 -0.42
C LEU A 127 14.98 -13.30 -1.64
N ALA A 128 15.69 -14.42 -1.54
CA ALA A 128 15.67 -15.46 -2.57
C ALA A 128 14.25 -16.03 -2.79
N ARG A 129 13.50 -16.28 -1.71
CA ARG A 129 12.10 -16.75 -1.76
C ARG A 129 11.13 -15.71 -2.35
N ILE A 130 11.34 -14.41 -2.05
CA ILE A 130 10.61 -13.32 -2.70
C ILE A 130 10.88 -13.32 -4.21
N ALA A 131 12.16 -13.40 -4.62
CA ALA A 131 12.53 -13.41 -6.02
C ALA A 131 11.96 -14.63 -6.78
N GLU A 132 12.05 -15.83 -6.19
CA GLU A 132 11.47 -17.06 -6.76
C GLU A 132 9.95 -16.94 -6.94
N ALA A 133 9.24 -16.41 -5.95
CA ALA A 133 7.79 -16.17 -6.02
C ALA A 133 7.43 -15.18 -7.13
N LEU A 134 8.15 -14.05 -7.23
CA LEU A 134 7.96 -13.03 -8.27
C LEU A 134 8.23 -13.58 -9.67
N ALA A 135 9.32 -14.33 -9.84
CA ALA A 135 9.69 -14.97 -11.11
C ALA A 135 8.59 -15.92 -11.61
N ARG A 136 7.92 -16.62 -10.70
CA ARG A 136 6.82 -17.54 -11.01
C ARG A 136 5.49 -16.82 -11.29
N MET A 137 5.16 -15.75 -10.57
CA MET A 137 3.83 -15.11 -10.68
C MET A 137 3.74 -14.00 -11.73
N LEU A 138 4.82 -13.26 -12.00
CA LEU A 138 4.78 -12.12 -12.92
C LEU A 138 4.48 -12.52 -14.39
N PRO A 139 4.93 -13.68 -14.92
CA PRO A 139 4.52 -14.15 -16.25
C PRO A 139 3.01 -14.45 -16.35
N GLU A 140 2.44 -15.04 -15.30
CA GLU A 140 1.07 -15.60 -15.26
C GLU A 140 -0.01 -14.59 -14.82
N THR A 141 0.35 -13.31 -14.69
CA THR A 141 -0.54 -12.25 -14.17
C THR A 141 -0.69 -11.09 -15.15
N PRO A 142 -1.83 -10.35 -15.11
CA PRO A 142 -2.12 -9.32 -16.11
C PRO A 142 -1.08 -8.19 -16.17
N PRO A 143 -0.63 -7.79 -17.38
CA PRO A 143 0.40 -6.76 -17.54
C PRO A 143 -0.03 -5.33 -17.18
N GLU A 144 -1.32 -5.05 -17.14
CA GLU A 144 -1.89 -3.72 -16.90
C GLU A 144 -1.95 -3.30 -15.42
N VAL A 145 -1.69 -4.23 -14.49
CA VAL A 145 -1.66 -3.97 -13.04
C VAL A 145 -0.23 -4.09 -12.53
N MET A 146 0.29 -3.02 -11.93
CA MET A 146 1.62 -3.01 -11.32
C MET A 146 1.58 -3.66 -9.92
N LEU A 147 2.52 -4.56 -9.64
CA LEU A 147 2.77 -5.05 -8.29
C LEU A 147 3.75 -4.10 -7.59
N LEU A 148 3.42 -3.67 -6.36
CA LEU A 148 4.22 -2.73 -5.58
C LEU A 148 4.68 -3.39 -4.27
N LEU A 149 6.00 -3.49 -4.10
CA LEU A 149 6.59 -3.89 -2.83
C LEU A 149 6.51 -2.71 -1.87
N GLU A 150 5.86 -2.92 -0.72
CA GLU A 150 5.84 -1.94 0.36
C GLU A 150 7.06 -2.10 1.26
N ASN A 151 7.65 -0.98 1.71
CA ASN A 151 8.66 -1.03 2.76
C ASN A 151 8.03 -1.40 4.10
N ASP A 152 8.80 -2.06 4.96
CA ASP A 152 8.36 -2.56 6.26
C ASP A 152 9.14 -1.90 7.40
N VAL A 153 8.66 -2.04 8.65
CA VAL A 153 9.36 -1.58 9.85
C VAL A 153 10.56 -2.47 10.24
N GLY A 154 10.67 -3.68 9.70
CA GLY A 154 11.75 -4.64 10.01
C GLY A 154 11.52 -5.51 11.27
N GLY A 155 10.33 -5.44 11.85
CA GLY A 155 9.93 -6.21 13.03
C GLY A 155 9.70 -7.69 12.74
N GLY A 156 10.17 -8.58 13.61
CA GLY A 156 9.87 -10.02 13.50
C GLY A 156 10.47 -10.71 12.25
N GLY A 157 11.58 -10.19 11.74
CA GLY A 157 12.24 -10.71 10.54
C GLY A 157 11.50 -10.39 9.24
N SER A 158 10.73 -9.29 9.22
CA SER A 158 10.14 -8.75 7.98
C SER A 158 11.21 -8.17 7.05
N LEU A 159 10.93 -8.21 5.76
CA LEU A 159 11.83 -7.80 4.69
C LEU A 159 11.31 -6.56 3.96
N GLY A 160 12.21 -5.87 3.26
CA GLY A 160 11.92 -4.59 2.62
C GLY A 160 12.00 -3.39 3.58
N HIS A 161 12.58 -3.57 4.77
CA HIS A 161 12.79 -2.47 5.72
C HIS A 161 14.02 -1.61 5.38
N SER A 162 14.92 -2.11 4.54
CA SER A 162 16.04 -1.34 3.97
C SER A 162 15.85 -1.18 2.45
N PHE A 163 16.34 -0.07 1.90
CA PHE A 163 16.19 0.20 0.47
C PHE A 163 17.00 -0.77 -0.39
N GLU A 164 18.13 -1.26 0.12
CA GLU A 164 18.96 -2.27 -0.51
C GLU A 164 18.22 -3.61 -0.66
N GLN A 165 17.36 -3.99 0.31
CA GLN A 165 16.53 -5.20 0.22
C GLN A 165 15.48 -5.08 -0.90
N LEU A 166 14.82 -3.92 -0.99
CA LEU A 166 13.85 -3.62 -2.05
C LEU A 166 14.53 -3.56 -3.42
N GLY A 167 15.65 -2.82 -3.52
CA GLY A 167 16.47 -2.70 -4.72
C GLY A 167 17.01 -4.03 -5.21
N THR A 168 17.53 -4.88 -4.31
CA THR A 168 18.00 -6.23 -4.63
C THR A 168 16.92 -7.04 -5.35
N VAL A 169 15.67 -6.99 -4.88
CA VAL A 169 14.57 -7.69 -5.54
C VAL A 169 14.23 -7.05 -6.89
N LEU A 170 14.09 -5.73 -6.95
CA LEU A 170 13.71 -5.02 -8.19
C LEU A 170 14.74 -5.17 -9.32
N HIS A 171 16.04 -5.20 -8.99
CA HIS A 171 17.13 -5.33 -9.94
C HIS A 171 17.25 -6.72 -10.58
N LEU A 172 16.65 -7.76 -9.98
CA LEU A 172 16.52 -9.09 -10.61
C LEU A 172 15.48 -9.12 -11.73
N PHE A 173 14.63 -8.10 -11.84
CA PHE A 173 13.49 -8.04 -12.76
C PHE A 173 13.44 -6.78 -13.65
N PRO A 174 14.52 -6.43 -14.37
CA PRO A 174 14.55 -5.24 -15.23
C PRO A 174 13.48 -5.27 -16.33
N GLN A 175 13.17 -6.44 -16.89
CA GLN A 175 12.10 -6.65 -17.87
C GLN A 175 10.69 -6.36 -17.33
N TYR A 176 10.53 -6.31 -16.01
CA TYR A 176 9.27 -5.96 -15.35
C TYR A 176 9.27 -4.53 -14.79
N ALA A 177 10.13 -3.63 -15.26
CA ALA A 177 10.19 -2.23 -14.79
C ALA A 177 8.84 -1.47 -14.85
N THR A 178 7.98 -1.79 -15.82
CA THR A 178 6.63 -1.22 -15.96
C THR A 178 5.55 -1.98 -15.18
N ARG A 179 5.92 -3.06 -14.47
CA ARG A 179 5.03 -3.99 -13.76
C ARG A 179 5.41 -4.25 -12.31
N LEU A 180 6.61 -3.88 -11.88
CA LEU A 180 7.14 -4.08 -10.54
C LEU A 180 7.77 -2.78 -10.03
N GLY A 181 7.18 -2.20 -8.98
CA GLY A 181 7.60 -0.95 -8.38
C GLY A 181 7.54 -0.97 -6.85
N ILE A 182 7.59 0.22 -6.25
CA ILE A 182 7.63 0.44 -4.79
C ILE A 182 6.39 1.20 -4.30
N CYS A 183 5.90 0.82 -3.13
CA CYS A 183 5.12 1.65 -2.24
C CYS A 183 6.01 2.08 -1.06
N ILE A 184 5.98 3.36 -0.68
CA ILE A 184 6.63 3.82 0.56
C ILE A 184 5.58 4.23 1.59
N ASP A 185 5.63 3.60 2.77
CA ASP A 185 4.92 4.04 3.96
C ASP A 185 5.82 4.88 4.88
N THR A 186 5.35 6.08 5.24
CA THR A 186 6.11 7.03 6.07
C THR A 186 6.21 6.63 7.54
N ALA A 187 5.23 5.91 8.09
CA ALA A 187 5.33 5.31 9.42
C ALA A 187 6.27 4.10 9.41
N HIS A 188 6.29 3.30 8.34
CA HIS A 188 7.24 2.20 8.20
C HIS A 188 8.68 2.69 8.02
N LEU A 189 8.91 3.77 7.23
CA LEU A 189 10.22 4.42 7.11
C LEU A 189 10.77 4.79 8.49
N TRP A 190 9.97 5.52 9.27
CA TRP A 190 10.32 5.94 10.62
C TRP A 190 10.53 4.74 11.56
N GLY A 191 9.66 3.74 11.51
CA GLY A 191 9.78 2.52 12.30
C GLY A 191 11.05 1.71 11.98
N ALA A 192 11.50 1.70 10.72
CA ALA A 192 12.74 1.06 10.28
C ALA A 192 14.02 1.87 10.59
N GLY A 193 13.88 3.15 10.97
CA GLY A 193 15.01 4.02 11.33
C GLY A 193 15.42 5.03 10.25
N HIS A 194 14.66 5.17 9.16
CA HIS A 194 14.90 6.17 8.13
C HIS A 194 14.40 7.54 8.61
N ASP A 195 15.34 8.43 8.89
CA ASP A 195 15.05 9.76 9.45
C ASP A 195 14.39 10.68 8.42
N ILE A 196 13.09 10.92 8.60
CA ILE A 196 12.30 11.92 7.87
C ILE A 196 11.84 13.06 8.81
N SER A 197 12.71 13.47 9.75
CA SER A 197 12.41 14.50 10.76
C SER A 197 12.62 15.95 10.30
N SER A 198 13.44 16.16 9.27
CA SER A 198 13.80 17.48 8.75
C SER A 198 13.84 17.46 7.22
N ALA A 199 13.89 18.64 6.59
CA ALA A 199 14.10 18.70 5.13
C ALA A 199 15.41 18.02 4.71
N THR A 200 16.50 18.21 5.46
CA THR A 200 17.82 17.64 5.16
C THR A 200 17.82 16.11 5.24
N SER A 201 17.31 15.53 6.33
CA SER A 201 17.29 14.08 6.51
C SER A 201 16.32 13.41 5.54
N THR A 202 15.17 14.03 5.27
CA THR A 202 14.22 13.56 4.25
C THR A 202 14.84 13.53 2.84
N LEU A 203 15.58 14.56 2.44
CA LEU A 203 16.27 14.56 1.14
C LEU A 203 17.35 13.49 1.04
N GLN A 204 18.02 13.15 2.15
CA GLN A 204 18.96 12.03 2.21
C GLN A 204 18.26 10.68 2.05
N VAL A 205 17.13 10.46 2.75
CA VAL A 205 16.29 9.26 2.59
C VAL A 205 15.79 9.11 1.15
N LEU A 206 15.33 10.21 0.53
CA LEU A 206 14.90 10.19 -0.88
C LEU A 206 16.06 9.89 -1.83
N GLN A 207 17.28 10.36 -1.56
CA GLN A 207 18.45 10.01 -2.37
C GLN A 207 18.80 8.53 -2.23
N GLN A 208 18.76 7.97 -1.01
CA GLN A 208 19.00 6.54 -0.79
C GLN A 208 17.96 5.66 -1.51
N CYS A 209 16.69 6.09 -1.57
CA CYS A 209 15.66 5.45 -2.37
C CYS A 209 15.98 5.50 -3.89
N ASP A 210 16.40 6.66 -4.38
CA ASP A 210 16.79 6.88 -5.78
C ASP A 210 17.97 5.98 -6.19
N ASP A 211 19.01 5.96 -5.37
CA ASP A 211 20.22 5.16 -5.56
C ASP A 211 19.92 3.63 -5.50
N ALA A 212 18.95 3.21 -4.69
CA ALA A 212 18.64 1.80 -4.45
C ALA A 212 17.66 1.19 -5.46
N PHE A 213 16.69 1.95 -5.99
CA PHE A 213 15.68 1.40 -6.91
C PHE A 213 15.10 2.40 -7.93
N GLY A 214 15.56 3.66 -7.93
CA GLY A 214 15.04 4.73 -8.78
C GLY A 214 13.69 5.27 -8.31
N LEU A 215 13.60 6.57 -8.05
CA LEU A 215 12.34 7.18 -7.60
C LEU A 215 11.23 7.12 -8.67
N GLU A 216 11.56 6.87 -9.94
CA GLU A 216 10.57 6.59 -10.98
C GLU A 216 9.87 5.23 -10.80
N ARG A 217 10.32 4.37 -9.89
CA ARG A 217 9.61 3.13 -9.50
C ARG A 217 8.69 3.29 -8.29
N LEU A 218 8.80 4.39 -7.54
CA LEU A 218 7.92 4.70 -6.41
C LEU A 218 6.57 5.21 -6.94
N LYS A 219 5.51 4.40 -6.84
CA LYS A 219 4.18 4.74 -7.41
C LYS A 219 3.13 5.10 -6.38
N VAL A 220 3.31 4.68 -5.14
CA VAL A 220 2.37 4.94 -4.05
C VAL A 220 3.16 5.37 -2.82
N ILE A 221 2.64 6.36 -2.11
CA ILE A 221 3.08 6.77 -0.79
C ILE A 221 1.93 6.47 0.17
N HIS A 222 2.12 5.55 1.10
CA HIS A 222 1.27 5.45 2.28
C HIS A 222 1.70 6.55 3.28
N LEU A 223 0.94 7.63 3.33
CA LEU A 223 1.17 8.76 4.22
C LEU A 223 0.52 8.47 5.57
N ASN A 224 1.34 7.97 6.49
CA ASN A 224 0.97 7.64 7.86
C ASN A 224 1.93 8.31 8.84
N ASP A 225 1.36 8.86 9.92
CA ASP A 225 2.12 9.31 11.07
C ASP A 225 2.33 8.12 12.03
N THR A 226 3.15 8.26 13.07
CA THR A 226 3.26 7.23 14.11
C THR A 226 3.54 7.82 15.48
N LYS A 227 3.11 7.13 16.55
CA LYS A 227 3.48 7.46 17.94
C LYS A 227 4.72 6.69 18.40
N MET A 228 5.31 5.83 17.55
CA MET A 228 6.47 5.02 17.88
C MET A 228 7.78 5.78 17.61
N ALA A 229 8.84 5.46 18.37
CA ALA A 229 10.15 6.06 18.18
C ALA A 229 10.77 5.69 16.81
N LEU A 230 11.69 6.52 16.33
CA LEU A 230 12.53 6.24 15.16
C LEU A 230 13.32 4.94 15.41
N GLY A 231 13.32 4.01 14.46
CA GLY A 231 14.00 2.71 14.59
C GLY A 231 13.37 1.76 15.62
N SER A 232 12.09 1.95 15.97
CA SER A 232 11.38 1.11 16.95
C SER A 232 10.99 -0.28 16.45
N HIS A 233 11.07 -0.54 15.13
CA HIS A 233 10.61 -1.75 14.46
C HIS A 233 9.14 -2.13 14.78
N ARG A 234 8.27 -1.12 14.94
CA ARG A 234 6.84 -1.27 15.27
C ARG A 234 5.96 -0.60 14.22
N ASP A 235 5.15 -1.42 13.56
CA ASP A 235 4.00 -0.98 12.77
C ASP A 235 2.88 -0.56 13.75
N ALA A 236 2.67 0.76 13.83
CA ALA A 236 1.57 1.37 14.57
C ALA A 236 1.30 2.77 14.03
N HIS A 237 0.35 2.87 13.10
CA HIS A 237 -0.05 4.13 12.49
C HIS A 237 -0.75 5.08 13.48
N ALA A 238 -0.55 6.37 13.26
CA ALA A 238 -1.28 7.47 13.87
C ALA A 238 -1.90 8.35 12.78
N ARG A 239 -2.86 9.19 13.15
CA ARG A 239 -3.38 10.24 12.29
C ARG A 239 -2.33 11.33 12.07
N ILE A 240 -2.39 11.97 10.90
CA ILE A 240 -1.49 13.07 10.54
C ILE A 240 -1.63 14.19 11.58
N GLY A 241 -0.53 14.53 12.25
CA GLY A 241 -0.48 15.54 13.30
C GLY A 241 -0.88 15.02 14.70
N GLU A 242 -1.19 13.73 14.83
CA GLU A 242 -1.36 13.06 16.14
C GLU A 242 -0.16 12.20 16.54
N GLY A 243 0.80 11.95 15.64
CA GLY A 243 2.01 11.20 15.94
C GLY A 243 3.20 12.11 16.27
N ILE A 244 4.41 11.63 15.95
CA ILE A 244 5.68 12.28 16.27
C ILE A 244 6.54 12.58 15.05
N ILE A 245 6.10 12.23 13.83
CA ILE A 245 6.84 12.58 12.61
C ILE A 245 6.64 14.09 12.34
N PRO A 246 7.70 14.91 12.33
CA PRO A 246 7.57 16.36 12.11
C PRO A 246 6.96 16.72 10.75
N GLU A 247 6.07 17.72 10.72
CA GLU A 247 5.43 18.21 9.48
C GLU A 247 6.46 18.64 8.41
N GLU A 248 7.66 19.13 8.80
CA GLU A 248 8.69 19.60 7.87
C GLU A 248 9.22 18.47 6.96
N GLY A 249 9.48 17.29 7.53
CA GLY A 249 9.96 16.14 6.75
C GLY A 249 8.86 15.57 5.86
N LEU A 250 7.64 15.41 6.38
CA LEU A 250 6.48 15.00 5.58
C LEU A 250 6.21 15.97 4.42
N HIS A 251 6.26 17.27 4.67
CA HIS A 251 6.15 18.31 3.65
C HIS A 251 7.26 18.20 2.59
N THR A 252 8.50 17.94 3.01
CA THR A 252 9.63 17.76 2.08
C THR A 252 9.45 16.54 1.20
N LEU A 253 9.06 15.40 1.78
CA LEU A 253 8.81 14.15 1.07
C LEU A 253 7.68 14.31 0.03
N LEU A 254 6.55 14.87 0.47
CA LEU A 254 5.34 14.98 -0.35
C LEU A 254 5.43 16.04 -1.46
N ARG A 255 6.44 16.90 -1.44
CA ARG A 255 6.64 17.99 -2.41
C ARG A 255 7.89 17.85 -3.26
N ASP A 256 8.68 16.78 -3.09
CA ASP A 256 9.82 16.51 -3.96
C ASP A 256 9.34 16.39 -5.43
N PRO A 257 9.89 17.20 -6.36
CA PRO A 257 9.47 17.18 -7.76
C PRO A 257 9.57 15.80 -8.44
N ARG A 258 10.48 14.94 -8.00
CA ARG A 258 10.67 13.58 -8.52
C ARG A 258 9.44 12.69 -8.25
N LEU A 259 8.71 12.98 -7.17
CA LEU A 259 7.56 12.19 -6.72
C LEU A 259 6.20 12.67 -7.24
N GLN A 260 6.13 13.72 -8.08
CA GLN A 260 4.88 14.28 -8.62
C GLN A 260 3.95 13.31 -9.36
N HIS A 261 4.46 12.13 -9.70
CA HIS A 261 3.75 11.07 -10.38
C HIS A 261 3.15 10.01 -9.44
N ALA A 262 3.52 10.00 -8.15
CA ALA A 262 3.06 9.03 -7.17
C ALA A 262 1.65 9.38 -6.63
N ALA A 263 0.87 8.35 -6.33
CA ALA A 263 -0.38 8.49 -5.58
C ALA A 263 -0.12 8.54 -4.07
N VAL A 264 -0.93 9.26 -3.30
CA VAL A 264 -0.79 9.32 -1.84
C VAL A 264 -2.02 8.68 -1.20
N LEU A 265 -1.83 7.77 -0.25
CA LEU A 265 -2.89 7.07 0.47
C LEU A 265 -2.63 7.22 1.97
N LEU A 266 -3.61 7.64 2.74
CA LEU A 266 -3.63 7.57 4.20
C LEU A 266 -4.08 6.18 4.61
N GLU A 267 -3.41 5.57 5.57
CA GLU A 267 -3.89 4.36 6.27
C GLU A 267 -4.10 4.62 7.75
N THR A 268 -4.41 5.88 8.06
CA THR A 268 -4.51 6.41 9.41
C THR A 268 -5.72 5.82 10.15
N PRO A 269 -5.60 5.54 11.46
CA PRO A 269 -6.68 4.92 12.22
C PRO A 269 -8.00 5.71 12.12
N ILE A 270 -9.07 5.04 11.68
CA ILE A 270 -10.42 5.62 11.66
C ILE A 270 -10.78 6.08 13.07
N LYS A 271 -11.37 7.29 13.20
CA LYS A 271 -11.85 7.77 14.50
C LYS A 271 -13.25 7.23 14.75
N THR A 272 -13.50 6.73 15.96
CA THR A 272 -14.84 6.38 16.42
C THR A 272 -15.39 7.46 17.36
N GLY A 273 -16.66 7.79 17.20
CA GLY A 273 -17.41 8.64 18.12
C GLY A 273 -17.74 7.91 19.43
N ALA A 274 -18.36 8.64 20.37
CA ALA A 274 -18.79 8.09 21.66
C ALA A 274 -19.94 7.05 21.56
N ASP A 275 -20.47 6.84 20.36
CA ASP A 275 -21.50 5.86 20.00
C ASP A 275 -20.95 4.70 19.15
N ASP A 276 -19.62 4.50 19.16
CA ASP A 276 -18.85 3.52 18.39
C ASP A 276 -19.03 3.61 16.85
N LYS A 277 -19.57 4.73 16.32
CA LYS A 277 -19.68 4.97 14.88
C LYS A 277 -18.45 5.68 14.32
N GLU A 278 -18.14 5.42 13.06
CA GLU A 278 -17.05 6.08 12.32
C GLU A 278 -17.32 7.59 12.17
N ASP A 279 -16.36 8.42 12.60
CA ASP A 279 -16.40 9.88 12.53
C ASP A 279 -15.93 10.37 11.16
N TRP A 280 -16.86 10.30 10.20
CA TRP A 280 -16.67 10.67 8.80
C TRP A 280 -16.20 12.11 8.56
N GLU A 281 -16.48 13.03 9.49
CA GLU A 281 -16.11 14.43 9.37
C GLU A 281 -14.64 14.63 9.77
N HIS A 282 -14.19 13.95 10.83
CA HIS A 282 -12.79 13.94 11.21
C HIS A 282 -11.90 13.22 10.20
N ASP A 283 -12.35 12.08 9.67
CA ASP A 283 -11.67 11.38 8.56
C ASP A 283 -11.54 12.28 7.30
N ALA A 284 -12.53 13.14 7.04
CA ALA A 284 -12.43 14.16 5.98
C ALA A 284 -11.37 15.24 6.27
N GLN A 285 -11.11 15.58 7.54
CA GLN A 285 -10.06 16.53 7.93
C GLN A 285 -8.66 15.98 7.68
N GLN A 286 -8.44 14.67 7.85
CA GLN A 286 -7.15 14.03 7.55
C GLN A 286 -6.74 14.23 6.08
N LEU A 287 -7.70 14.19 5.15
CA LEU A 287 -7.48 14.46 3.73
C LEU A 287 -7.19 15.95 3.43
N LEU A 288 -7.67 16.88 4.26
CA LEU A 288 -7.32 18.30 4.17
C LEU A 288 -5.91 18.56 4.72
N LEU A 289 -5.53 17.92 5.82
CA LEU A 289 -4.17 18.01 6.40
C LEU A 289 -3.11 17.47 5.43
N ALA A 290 -3.37 16.31 4.83
CA ALA A 290 -2.50 15.75 3.82
C ALA A 290 -2.35 16.66 2.59
N LYS A 291 -3.45 17.26 2.10
CA LYS A 291 -3.39 18.29 1.03
C LYS A 291 -2.58 19.51 1.44
N LYS A 292 -2.75 20.03 2.66
CA LYS A 292 -1.95 21.15 3.21
C LYS A 292 -0.45 20.81 3.18
N LEU A 293 -0.05 19.60 3.61
CA LEU A 293 1.35 19.15 3.55
C LEU A 293 1.86 19.16 2.10
N MET A 294 1.07 18.67 1.15
CA MET A 294 1.37 18.69 -0.29
C MET A 294 1.34 20.09 -0.92
N GLY A 295 0.71 21.07 -0.27
CA GLY A 295 0.54 22.44 -0.79
C GLY A 295 -0.67 22.65 -1.70
N LEU A 296 -1.76 21.91 -1.45
CA LEU A 296 -3.00 21.86 -2.24
C LEU A 296 -4.22 22.37 -1.47
#